data_AF-A0A540KQA2-F1
#
_entry.id   AF-A0A540KQA2-F1
#
_cell.length_a   1.000
_cell.length_b   1.000
_cell.length_c   1.000
_cell.angle_alpha   90.00
_cell.angle_beta   90.00
_cell.angle_gamma   90.00
#
_symmetry.space_group_name_H-M   'P 1'
#
loop_
_entity.id
_entity.type
_entity.pdbx_description
1 polymer ?
#
loop_
_entity_poly.entity_id
_entity_poly.type
_entity_poly.pdbx_seq_one_letter_code
_entity_poly.pdbx_strand_id
1 'polypeptide(L)'
;MPAATTSLSQAAYLPNQKQHQTNKASDTNDTQFSHNQQCRGWPDSDELEAEMRRLRLELKQTMDMYSTACKEALTAKQKATELHRWKLEEEQRLEQVRLAQEAALALAENEKLKCMAAMEAAEAAQRIAVMEAQKRRNAEMKAFKEAEEKKKAIEAKTYDFMFRKYTIEEIEAATNNFSREKPTLRAKARFCEWD
;
A
#
# COMPACT_ATOMS: atom_id res chain seq x y z
N MET A 1 20.33 24.24 -9.57
CA MET A 1 20.72 23.29 -10.63
C MET A 1 19.91 22.00 -10.45
N PRO A 2 18.76 21.82 -11.12
CA PRO A 2 18.21 20.49 -11.38
C PRO A 2 18.24 20.17 -12.88
N ALA A 3 18.73 18.96 -13.19
CA ALA A 3 18.86 18.43 -14.54
C ALA A 3 17.51 17.92 -15.08
N ALA A 4 17.25 18.22 -16.35
CA ALA A 4 16.12 17.75 -17.12
C ALA A 4 16.40 16.36 -17.74
N THR A 5 15.36 15.53 -17.89
CA THR A 5 15.17 14.57 -19.00
C THR A 5 13.70 14.11 -18.94
N THR A 6 12.81 14.65 -19.78
CA THR A 6 12.41 14.13 -21.10
C THR A 6 11.79 12.72 -21.06
N SER A 7 10.46 12.66 -20.97
CA SER A 7 9.67 11.47 -21.32
C SER A 7 9.05 11.68 -22.70
N LEU A 8 9.69 11.06 -23.71
CA LEU A 8 9.16 10.87 -25.05
C LEU A 8 7.81 10.15 -24.98
N SER A 9 6.72 10.83 -25.33
CA SER A 9 5.48 10.15 -25.73
C SER A 9 5.68 9.67 -27.16
N GLN A 10 6.04 8.40 -27.30
CA GLN A 10 6.22 7.75 -28.59
C GLN A 10 4.87 7.54 -29.28
N ALA A 11 4.88 7.82 -30.58
CA ALA A 11 3.76 7.85 -31.49
C ALA A 11 2.96 6.53 -31.54
N ALA A 12 1.63 6.63 -31.44
CA ALA A 12 0.73 5.61 -31.93
C ALA A 12 0.73 5.63 -33.47
N TYR A 13 1.64 4.88 -34.06
CA TYR A 13 1.63 4.57 -35.49
C TYR A 13 0.62 3.43 -35.71
N LEU A 14 -0.61 3.80 -36.07
CA LEU A 14 -1.54 2.87 -36.71
C LEU A 14 -1.00 2.55 -38.12
N PRO A 15 -0.73 1.29 -38.48
CA PRO A 15 -0.43 0.97 -39.86
C PRO A 15 -1.73 1.06 -40.66
N ASN A 16 -1.88 2.16 -41.40
CA ASN A 16 -2.95 2.34 -42.38
C ASN A 16 -2.71 1.31 -43.49
N GLN A 17 -3.40 0.16 -43.43
CA GLN A 17 -3.33 -0.88 -44.44
C GLN A 17 -3.86 -0.32 -45.76
N LYS A 18 -2.93 -0.05 -46.68
CA LYS A 18 -3.21 0.31 -48.06
C LYS A 18 -4.26 -0.65 -48.63
N GLN A 19 -5.38 -0.10 -49.06
CA GLN A 19 -6.32 -0.78 -49.93
C GLN A 19 -5.55 -1.23 -51.18
N HIS A 20 -5.46 -2.55 -51.42
CA HIS A 20 -5.09 -3.06 -52.72
C HIS A 20 -6.23 -2.74 -53.68
N GLN A 21 -6.11 -1.60 -54.37
CA GLN A 21 -6.80 -1.37 -55.62
C GLN A 21 -6.12 -2.26 -56.67
N THR A 22 -6.80 -3.32 -57.09
CA THR A 22 -6.39 -4.09 -58.27
C THR A 22 -6.66 -3.21 -59.48
N ASN A 23 -5.60 -2.58 -60.01
CA ASN A 23 -5.62 -1.95 -61.32
C ASN A 23 -5.99 -3.02 -62.36
N LYS A 24 -7.13 -2.85 -63.03
CA LYS A 24 -7.45 -3.58 -64.27
C LYS A 24 -6.42 -3.14 -65.32
N ALA A 25 -5.45 -3.99 -65.62
CA ALA A 25 -4.70 -3.90 -66.86
C ALA A 25 -5.59 -4.45 -67.99
N SER A 26 -6.11 -3.56 -68.82
CA SER A 26 -6.72 -3.92 -70.10
C SER A 26 -5.61 -3.93 -71.15
N ASP A 27 -4.98 -5.09 -71.34
CA ASP A 27 -4.07 -5.31 -72.46
C ASP A 27 -4.88 -5.79 -73.66
N THR A 28 -5.24 -4.85 -74.54
CA THR A 28 -5.69 -5.15 -75.90
C THR A 28 -4.47 -5.52 -76.74
N ASN A 29 -4.21 -6.82 -76.89
CA ASN A 29 -3.26 -7.33 -77.89
C ASN A 29 -4.05 -7.88 -79.09
N ASP A 30 -4.17 -7.06 -80.13
CA ASP A 30 -4.59 -7.48 -81.47
C ASP A 30 -3.48 -8.34 -82.09
N THR A 31 -3.60 -9.66 -81.95
CA THR A 31 -2.76 -10.61 -82.69
C THR A 31 -3.52 -11.04 -83.94
N GLN A 32 -3.06 -10.57 -85.10
CA GLN A 32 -3.51 -11.02 -86.42
C GLN A 32 -3.33 -12.54 -86.56
N PHE A 33 -4.44 -13.27 -86.61
CA PHE A 33 -4.43 -14.71 -86.88
C PHE A 33 -4.68 -14.96 -88.37
N SER A 34 -3.66 -15.46 -89.05
CA SER A 34 -3.70 -15.82 -90.47
C SER A 34 -4.63 -17.01 -90.70
N HIS A 35 -5.61 -16.85 -91.58
CA HIS A 35 -6.66 -17.82 -91.87
C HIS A 35 -6.11 -18.93 -92.80
N ASN A 36 -5.71 -20.07 -92.24
CA ASN A 36 -5.46 -21.30 -93.01
C ASN A 36 -6.68 -22.22 -92.85
N GLN A 37 -7.62 -22.10 -93.79
CA GLN A 37 -8.88 -22.83 -93.79
C GLN A 37 -8.67 -24.25 -94.32
N GLN A 38 -8.33 -25.17 -93.42
CA GLN A 38 -8.58 -26.60 -93.62
C GLN A 38 -9.99 -26.89 -93.12
N CYS A 39 -10.93 -27.19 -94.03
CA CYS A 39 -12.28 -27.64 -93.69
C CYS A 39 -12.21 -28.97 -92.91
N ARG A 40 -12.19 -28.88 -91.58
CA ARG A 40 -12.66 -29.97 -90.72
C ARG A 40 -14.17 -29.84 -90.65
N GLY A 41 -14.87 -30.96 -90.85
CA GLY A 41 -16.33 -31.02 -90.83
C GLY A 41 -16.88 -30.29 -89.60
N TRP A 42 -18.07 -29.70 -89.76
CA TRP A 42 -18.81 -29.09 -88.67
C TRP A 42 -18.92 -30.12 -87.55
N PRO A 43 -18.66 -29.75 -86.28
CA PRO A 43 -18.90 -30.66 -85.16
C PRO A 43 -20.33 -31.18 -85.28
N ASP A 44 -20.50 -32.47 -85.06
CA ASP A 44 -21.84 -33.03 -84.97
C ASP A 44 -22.64 -32.23 -83.93
N SER A 45 -23.93 -32.00 -84.18
CA SER A 45 -24.76 -31.11 -83.34
C SER A 45 -24.70 -31.50 -81.86
N ASP A 46 -24.52 -32.79 -81.58
CA ASP A 46 -24.43 -33.37 -80.25
C ASP A 46 -23.09 -33.03 -79.54
N GLU A 47 -21.98 -32.91 -80.27
CA GLU A 47 -20.67 -32.55 -79.72
C GLU A 47 -20.64 -31.08 -79.27
N LEU A 48 -21.22 -30.20 -80.09
CA LEU A 48 -21.38 -28.78 -79.74
C LEU A 48 -22.27 -28.60 -78.51
N GLU A 49 -23.37 -29.35 -78.41
CA GLU A 49 -24.27 -29.28 -77.26
C GLU A 49 -23.57 -29.79 -75.98
N ALA A 50 -22.79 -30.87 -76.07
CA ALA A 50 -22.00 -31.38 -74.96
C ALA A 50 -20.95 -30.36 -74.47
N GLU A 51 -20.27 -29.69 -75.40
CA GLU A 51 -19.30 -28.62 -75.08
C GLU A 51 -19.99 -27.44 -74.39
N MET A 52 -21.15 -26.99 -74.87
CA MET A 52 -21.92 -25.93 -74.21
C MET A 52 -22.34 -26.31 -72.79
N ARG A 53 -22.76 -27.56 -72.56
CA ARG A 53 -23.10 -28.05 -71.22
C ARG A 53 -21.89 -28.06 -70.29
N ARG A 54 -20.72 -28.51 -70.79
CA ARG A 54 -19.46 -28.48 -70.03
C ARG A 54 -19.07 -27.06 -69.63
N LEU A 55 -19.04 -26.13 -70.60
CA LEU A 55 -18.63 -24.75 -70.35
C LEU A 55 -19.54 -24.03 -69.35
N ARG A 56 -20.86 -24.28 -69.41
CA ARG A 56 -21.81 -23.74 -68.42
C ARG A 56 -21.54 -24.27 -67.01
N LEU A 57 -21.17 -25.55 -66.89
CA LEU A 57 -20.83 -26.15 -65.60
C LEU A 57 -19.53 -25.57 -65.03
N GLU A 58 -18.48 -25.46 -65.85
CA GLU A 58 -17.20 -24.87 -65.43
C GLU A 58 -17.36 -23.40 -65.00
N LEU A 59 -18.15 -22.63 -65.74
CA LEU A 59 -18.47 -21.24 -65.37
C LEU A 59 -19.21 -21.18 -64.02
N LYS A 60 -20.17 -22.07 -63.80
CA LYS A 60 -20.87 -22.14 -62.51
C LYS A 60 -19.92 -22.49 -61.37
N GLN A 61 -19.07 -23.50 -61.55
CA GLN A 61 -18.10 -23.92 -60.55
C GLN A 61 -17.10 -22.80 -60.21
N THR A 62 -16.57 -22.10 -61.21
CA THR A 62 -15.63 -20.99 -60.99
C THR A 62 -16.31 -19.81 -60.29
N MET A 63 -17.57 -19.53 -60.62
CA MET A 63 -18.37 -18.49 -59.95
C MET A 63 -18.64 -18.82 -58.48
N ASP A 64 -19.06 -20.07 -58.20
CA ASP A 64 -19.33 -20.54 -56.83
C ASP A 64 -18.05 -20.59 -55.99
N MET A 65 -16.93 -21.02 -56.59
CA MET A 65 -15.61 -21.02 -55.96
C MET A 65 -15.15 -19.60 -55.62
N TYR A 66 -15.22 -18.66 -56.56
CA TYR A 66 -14.86 -17.26 -56.33
C TYR A 66 -15.71 -16.66 -55.21
N SER A 67 -17.03 -16.88 -55.27
CA SER A 67 -17.97 -16.39 -54.26
C SER A 67 -17.65 -16.93 -52.86
N THR A 68 -17.24 -18.20 -52.76
CA THR A 68 -16.86 -18.83 -51.49
C THR A 68 -15.53 -18.31 -50.98
N ALA A 69 -14.51 -18.22 -51.83
CA ALA A 69 -13.19 -17.69 -51.47
C ALA A 69 -13.27 -16.24 -50.95
N CYS A 70 -14.11 -15.39 -51.57
CA CYS A 70 -14.32 -14.03 -51.10
C CYS A 70 -15.04 -13.97 -49.73
N LYS A 71 -16.04 -14.82 -49.50
CA LYS A 71 -16.73 -14.91 -48.19
C LYS A 71 -15.77 -15.38 -47.09
N GLU A 72 -14.93 -16.36 -47.38
CA GLU A 72 -13.93 -16.87 -46.45
C GLU A 72 -12.85 -15.83 -46.15
N ALA A 73 -12.35 -15.11 -47.16
CA ALA A 73 -11.38 -14.04 -46.98
C ALA A 73 -11.92 -12.90 -46.09
N LEU A 74 -13.19 -12.51 -46.28
CA LEU A 74 -13.84 -11.52 -45.42
C LEU A 74 -13.99 -12.03 -43.99
N THR A 75 -14.40 -13.29 -43.82
CA THR A 75 -14.53 -13.93 -42.51
C THR A 75 -13.18 -14.03 -41.81
N ALA A 76 -12.11 -14.41 -42.51
CA ALA A 76 -10.76 -14.49 -41.99
C ALA A 76 -10.26 -13.12 -41.53
N LYS A 77 -10.52 -12.07 -42.32
CA LYS A 77 -10.21 -10.69 -41.93
C LYS A 77 -10.93 -10.28 -40.65
N GLN A 78 -12.23 -10.57 -40.56
CA GLN A 78 -13.04 -10.20 -39.39
C GLN A 78 -12.56 -10.91 -38.12
N LYS A 79 -12.28 -12.22 -38.21
CA LYS A 79 -11.68 -12.99 -37.11
C LYS A 79 -10.30 -12.45 -36.70
N ALA A 80 -9.46 -12.07 -37.66
CA ALA A 80 -8.16 -11.47 -37.37
C ALA A 80 -8.29 -10.14 -36.60
N THR A 81 -9.26 -9.30 -36.96
CA THR A 81 -9.52 -8.05 -36.24
C THR A 81 -10.07 -8.28 -34.83
N GLU A 82 -10.95 -9.26 -34.64
CA GLU A 82 -11.48 -9.62 -33.32
C GLU A 82 -10.39 -10.17 -32.40
N LEU A 83 -9.54 -11.06 -32.92
CA LEU A 83 -8.37 -11.58 -32.19
C LEU A 83 -7.40 -10.47 -31.79
N HIS A 84 -7.16 -9.50 -32.68
CA HIS A 84 -6.30 -8.37 -32.36
C HIS A 84 -6.89 -7.51 -31.24
N ARG A 85 -8.21 -7.23 -31.29
CA ARG A 85 -8.90 -6.52 -30.22
C ARG A 85 -8.79 -7.26 -28.88
N TRP A 86 -9.05 -8.57 -28.85
CA TRP A 86 -8.92 -9.36 -27.63
C TRP A 86 -7.50 -9.37 -27.06
N LYS A 87 -6.47 -9.41 -27.92
CA LYS A 87 -5.08 -9.30 -27.48
C LYS A 87 -4.81 -7.98 -26.77
N LEU A 88 -5.29 -6.87 -27.33
CA LEU A 88 -5.11 -5.54 -26.73
C LEU A 88 -5.87 -5.39 -25.41
N GLU A 89 -7.11 -5.89 -25.35
CA GLU A 89 -7.91 -5.91 -24.11
C GLU A 89 -7.25 -6.75 -23.01
N GLU A 90 -6.66 -7.89 -23.38
CA GLU A 90 -5.94 -8.74 -22.45
C GLU A 90 -4.65 -8.08 -21.94
N GLU A 91 -3.88 -7.45 -22.83
CA GLU A 91 -2.70 -6.67 -22.45
C GLU A 91 -3.07 -5.53 -21.49
N GLN A 92 -4.16 -4.82 -21.76
CA GLN A 92 -4.66 -3.78 -20.86
C GLN A 92 -5.07 -4.34 -19.50
N ARG A 93 -5.74 -5.50 -19.45
CA ARG A 93 -6.08 -6.16 -18.18
C ARG A 93 -4.83 -6.55 -17.38
N LEU A 94 -3.83 -7.12 -18.05
CA LEU A 94 -2.58 -7.50 -17.40
C LEU A 94 -1.86 -6.29 -16.83
N GLU A 95 -1.81 -5.17 -17.57
CA GLU A 95 -1.18 -3.94 -17.07
C GLU A 95 -1.95 -3.35 -15.88
N GLN A 96 -3.28 -3.39 -15.89
CA GLN A 96 -4.09 -2.97 -14.74
C GLN A 96 -3.80 -3.81 -13.49
N VAL A 97 -3.69 -5.13 -13.64
CA VAL A 97 -3.33 -6.04 -12.53
C VAL A 97 -1.92 -5.74 -12.03
N ARG A 98 -0.96 -5.51 -12.92
CA ARG A 98 0.43 -5.15 -12.58
C ARG A 98 0.48 -3.85 -11.76
N LEU A 99 -0.20 -2.80 -12.22
CA LEU A 99 -0.28 -1.51 -11.51
C LEU A 99 -0.96 -1.64 -10.14
N ALA A 100 -2.04 -2.43 -10.05
CA ALA A 100 -2.71 -2.68 -8.78
C ALA A 100 -1.80 -3.44 -7.79
N GLN A 101 -1.03 -4.42 -8.28
CA GLN A 101 -0.04 -5.13 -7.48
C GLN A 101 1.06 -4.19 -6.98
N GLU A 102 1.62 -3.34 -7.83
CA GLU A 102 2.64 -2.35 -7.45
C GLU A 102 2.12 -1.38 -6.39
N ALA A 103 0.89 -0.87 -6.56
CA ALA A 103 0.25 0.01 -5.59
C ALA A 103 0.03 -0.70 -4.23
N ALA A 104 -0.39 -1.96 -4.25
CA ALA A 104 -0.58 -2.75 -3.02
C ALA A 104 0.76 -2.99 -2.29
N LEU A 105 1.83 -3.28 -3.03
CA LEU A 105 3.17 -3.45 -2.46
C LEU A 105 3.70 -2.13 -1.86
N ALA A 106 3.55 -1.01 -2.57
CA ALA A 106 3.97 0.29 -2.06
C ALA A 106 3.22 0.68 -0.77
N LEU A 107 1.92 0.37 -0.68
CA LEU A 107 1.15 0.60 0.54
C LEU A 107 1.64 -0.29 1.70
N ALA A 108 1.90 -1.57 1.44
CA ALA A 108 2.41 -2.49 2.44
C ALA A 108 3.79 -2.07 2.97
N GLU A 109 4.68 -1.61 2.11
CA GLU A 109 5.98 -1.06 2.51
C GLU A 109 5.84 0.21 3.35
N ASN A 110 4.94 1.12 2.97
CA ASN A 110 4.69 2.34 3.72
C ASN A 110 4.16 2.04 5.14
N GLU A 111 3.22 1.09 5.26
CA GLU A 111 2.71 0.67 6.57
C GLU A 111 3.75 -0.07 7.40
N LYS A 112 4.62 -0.86 6.77
CA LYS A 112 5.77 -1.47 7.45
C LYS A 112 6.69 -0.40 8.05
N LEU A 113 7.01 0.66 7.30
CA LEU A 113 7.84 1.76 7.80
C LEU A 113 7.19 2.48 8.99
N LYS A 114 5.89 2.75 8.92
CA LYS A 114 5.14 3.35 10.05
C LYS A 114 5.17 2.45 11.28
N CYS A 115 4.97 1.15 11.11
CA CYS A 115 5.02 0.18 12.19
C CYS A 115 6.42 0.12 12.84
N MET A 116 7.48 0.09 12.02
CA MET A 116 8.86 0.12 12.51
C MET A 116 9.15 1.39 13.31
N ALA A 117 8.73 2.56 12.82
CA ALA A 117 8.89 3.83 13.52
C ALA A 117 8.12 3.86 14.85
N ALA A 118 6.89 3.33 14.88
CA ALA A 118 6.11 3.22 16.10
C ALA A 118 6.75 2.28 17.13
N MET A 119 7.31 1.16 16.66
CA MET A 119 8.02 0.20 17.52
C MET A 119 9.29 0.81 18.12
N GLU A 120 10.08 1.53 17.33
CA GLU A 120 11.27 2.23 17.81
C GLU A 120 10.92 3.32 18.82
N ALA A 121 9.85 4.09 18.58
CA ALA A 121 9.35 5.09 19.51
C ALA A 121 8.88 4.47 20.85
N ALA A 122 8.17 3.33 20.79
CA ALA A 122 7.76 2.60 21.98
C ALA A 122 8.96 2.08 22.78
N GLU A 123 9.98 1.54 22.10
CA GLU A 123 11.20 1.06 22.73
C GLU A 123 11.99 2.22 23.38
N ALA A 124 12.08 3.36 22.71
CA ALA A 124 12.69 4.57 23.26
C ALA A 124 11.96 5.06 24.52
N ALA A 125 10.62 5.08 24.49
CA ALA A 125 9.81 5.43 25.65
C ALA A 125 10.03 4.45 26.82
N GLN A 126 10.13 3.15 26.53
CA GLN A 126 10.44 2.13 27.54
C GLN A 126 11.81 2.37 28.18
N ARG A 127 12.85 2.66 27.37
CA ARG A 127 14.20 2.98 27.89
C ARG A 127 14.16 4.19 28.83
N ILE A 128 13.42 5.24 28.46
CA ILE A 128 13.26 6.43 29.31
C ILE A 128 12.55 6.07 30.62
N ALA A 129 11.44 5.32 30.55
CA ALA A 129 10.68 4.91 31.73
C ALA A 129 11.53 4.07 32.71
N VAL A 130 12.36 3.15 32.19
CA VAL A 130 13.29 2.35 33.02
C VAL A 130 14.32 3.26 33.71
N MET A 131 14.91 4.20 32.97
CA MET A 131 15.88 5.14 33.54
C MET A 131 15.26 6.05 34.60
N GLU A 132 14.03 6.51 34.39
CA GLU A 132 13.31 7.32 35.37
C GLU A 132 12.94 6.52 36.62
N ALA A 133 12.43 5.29 36.46
CA ALA A 133 12.14 4.40 37.57
C ALA A 133 13.40 4.09 38.40
N GLN A 134 14.54 3.89 37.75
CA GLN A 134 15.82 3.70 38.44
C GLN A 134 16.25 4.95 39.22
N LYS A 135 16.07 6.14 38.65
CA LYS A 135 16.34 7.41 39.36
C LYS A 135 15.43 7.56 40.58
N ARG A 136 14.13 7.26 40.46
CA ARG A 136 13.18 7.29 41.58
C ARG A 136 13.60 6.33 42.70
N ARG A 137 13.89 5.08 42.37
CA ARG A 137 14.39 4.07 43.33
C ARG A 137 15.65 4.54 44.06
N ASN A 138 16.61 5.12 43.33
CA ASN A 138 17.84 5.64 43.93
C ASN A 138 17.58 6.81 44.89
N ALA A 139 16.64 7.71 44.54
CA ALA A 139 16.24 8.81 45.40
C ALA A 139 15.54 8.32 46.67
N GLU A 140 14.61 7.37 46.54
CA GLU A 140 13.93 6.71 47.67
C GLU A 140 14.93 6.02 48.61
N MET A 141 15.90 5.28 48.06
CA MET A 141 16.93 4.62 48.87
C MET A 141 17.82 5.61 49.64
N LYS A 142 18.18 6.75 49.02
CA LYS A 142 18.94 7.80 49.69
C LYS A 142 18.12 8.45 50.80
N ALA A 143 16.87 8.83 50.52
CA ALA A 143 15.98 9.41 51.51
C ALA A 143 15.72 8.46 52.69
N PHE A 144 15.58 7.15 52.41
CA PHE A 144 15.44 6.12 53.45
C PHE A 144 16.67 6.04 54.35
N LYS A 145 17.89 6.01 53.77
CA LYS A 145 19.14 5.99 54.54
C LYS A 145 19.31 7.24 55.40
N GLU A 146 19.06 8.42 54.83
CA GLU A 146 19.12 9.69 55.58
C GLU A 146 18.11 9.73 56.73
N ALA A 147 16.90 9.20 56.53
CA ALA A 147 15.90 9.09 57.59
C ALA A 147 16.32 8.11 58.68
N GLU A 148 16.92 6.97 58.31
CA GLU A 148 17.45 5.99 59.26
C GLU A 148 18.61 6.58 60.09
N GLU A 149 19.54 7.30 59.46
CA GLU A 149 20.64 7.99 60.15
C GLU A 149 20.13 9.07 61.10
N LYS A 150 19.15 9.89 60.68
CA LYS A 150 18.48 10.87 61.55
C LYS A 150 17.79 10.20 62.75
N LYS A 151 17.10 9.09 62.51
CA LYS A 151 16.45 8.31 63.58
C LYS A 151 17.50 7.78 64.58
N LYS A 152 18.58 7.17 64.11
CA LYS A 152 19.69 6.71 64.96
C LYS A 152 20.33 7.86 65.74
N ALA A 153 20.51 9.03 65.13
CA ALA A 153 21.05 10.21 65.80
C ALA A 153 20.11 10.75 66.90
N ILE A 154 18.79 10.72 66.66
CA ILE A 154 17.79 11.04 67.69
C ILE A 154 17.84 9.99 68.80
N GLU A 155 17.77 8.70 68.48
CA GLU A 155 17.84 7.61 69.46
C GLU A 155 19.14 7.66 70.29
N ALA A 156 20.30 7.96 69.68
CA ALA A 156 21.56 8.16 70.40
C ALA A 156 21.50 9.36 71.36
N LYS A 157 20.76 10.42 71.02
CA LYS A 157 20.50 11.58 71.90
C LYS A 157 19.42 11.32 72.97
N THR A 158 18.61 10.26 72.85
CA THR A 158 17.51 9.99 73.81
C THR A 158 17.96 9.58 75.21
N TYR A 159 19.26 9.40 75.44
CA TYR A 159 19.79 9.18 76.80
C TYR A 159 19.98 10.48 77.61
N ASP A 160 19.64 11.66 77.07
CA ASP A 160 19.81 12.94 77.77
C ASP A 160 18.51 13.78 77.86
N PHE A 161 17.37 13.12 78.04
CA PHE A 161 16.22 13.81 78.63
C PHE A 161 15.99 13.26 80.03
N MET A 162 16.57 13.97 81.01
CA MET A 162 16.26 13.84 82.43
C MET A 162 14.85 14.36 82.71
N PHE A 163 13.83 13.72 82.14
CA PHE A 163 12.43 14.03 82.42
C PHE A 163 12.19 13.82 83.91
N ARG A 164 11.89 14.91 84.62
CA ARG A 164 11.34 14.82 85.97
C ARG A 164 9.97 14.15 85.83
N LYS A 165 9.83 12.97 86.44
CA LYS A 165 8.53 12.30 86.53
C LYS A 165 7.75 12.97 87.64
N TYR A 166 6.64 13.60 87.28
CA TYR A 166 5.63 14.07 88.22
C TYR A 166 4.47 13.08 88.22
N THR A 167 3.97 12.78 89.40
CA THR A 167 2.73 12.03 89.58
C THR A 167 1.53 12.90 89.21
N ILE A 168 0.41 12.28 88.83
CA ILE A 168 -0.79 13.03 88.42
C ILE A 168 -1.28 13.89 89.59
N GLU A 169 -1.15 13.38 90.82
CA GLU A 169 -1.51 14.04 92.06
C GLU A 169 -0.67 15.31 92.29
N GLU A 170 0.63 15.28 92.00
CA GLU A 170 1.49 16.47 92.09
C GLU A 170 1.10 17.56 91.11
N ILE A 171 0.70 17.16 89.89
CA ILE A 171 0.25 18.09 88.85
C ILE A 171 -1.09 18.71 89.25
N GLU A 172 -2.04 17.89 89.70
CA GLU A 172 -3.35 18.36 90.16
C GLU A 172 -3.22 19.30 91.36
N ALA A 173 -2.37 18.96 92.34
CA ALA A 173 -2.12 19.82 93.49
C ALA A 173 -1.45 21.16 93.12
N ALA A 174 -0.53 21.16 92.15
CA ALA A 174 0.10 22.38 91.67
C ALA A 174 -0.85 23.25 90.82
N THR A 175 -1.81 22.62 90.14
CA THR A 175 -2.75 23.27 89.22
C THR A 175 -4.14 23.51 89.81
N ASN A 176 -4.36 23.22 91.09
CA ASN A 176 -5.68 23.24 91.73
C ASN A 176 -6.73 22.47 90.89
N ASN A 177 -6.43 21.22 90.54
CA ASN A 177 -7.27 20.36 89.73
C ASN A 177 -7.71 21.02 88.41
N PHE A 178 -6.80 21.76 87.77
CA PHE A 178 -7.06 22.49 86.52
C PHE A 178 -8.22 23.50 86.59
N SER A 179 -8.51 24.03 87.78
CA SER A 179 -9.51 25.08 87.95
C SER A 179 -9.14 26.34 87.13
N ARG A 180 -10.14 27.00 86.52
CA ARG A 180 -9.95 28.22 85.69
C ARG A 180 -9.54 29.46 86.49
N GLU A 181 -9.37 29.34 87.80
CA GLU A 181 -8.97 30.42 88.67
C GLU A 181 -7.48 30.75 88.52
N LYS A 182 -7.14 32.04 88.61
CA LYS A 182 -5.77 32.52 88.40
C LYS A 182 -4.82 31.88 89.44
N PRO A 183 -3.65 31.35 89.05
CA PRO A 183 -2.76 30.69 89.98
C PRO A 183 -2.31 31.66 91.08
N THR A 184 -2.34 31.19 92.33
CA THR A 184 -1.96 31.99 93.50
C THR A 184 -0.46 32.33 93.46
N LEU A 185 -0.06 33.48 94.04
CA LEU A 185 1.32 33.99 94.00
C LEU A 185 2.38 32.97 94.48
N ARG A 186 1.98 32.00 95.30
CA ARG A 186 2.83 30.92 95.80
C ARG A 186 3.17 29.86 94.72
N ALA A 187 2.26 29.60 93.79
CA ALA A 187 2.52 28.72 92.64
C ALA A 187 3.39 29.43 91.58
N LYS A 188 3.20 30.75 91.43
CA LYS A 188 4.00 31.58 90.52
C LYS A 188 5.47 31.66 90.93
N ALA A 189 5.76 31.68 92.23
CA ALA A 189 7.13 31.73 92.75
C ALA A 189 7.96 30.46 92.48
N ARG A 190 7.34 29.27 92.44
CA ARG A 190 8.06 28.01 92.13
C ARG A 190 8.37 27.82 90.64
N PHE A 191 7.66 28.52 89.76
CA PHE A 191 7.87 28.42 88.31
C PHE A 191 8.99 29.35 87.82
N CYS A 192 9.32 30.41 88.56
CA CYS A 192 10.41 31.35 88.22
C CYS A 192 11.81 30.90 88.70
N GLU A 193 11.93 29.76 89.38
CA GLU A 193 13.20 29.23 89.91
C GLU A 193 13.85 28.21 88.94
N TRP A 194 13.33 28.09 87.72
CA TRP A 194 13.76 27.18 86.65
C TRP A 194 14.06 27.92 85.33
N ASP A 195 14.70 29.10 85.40
CA ASP A 195 15.45 29.69 84.28
C ASP A 195 16.95 29.36 84.42
#